data_AF-A0A9P1CNW1-F1
#
_entry.id   AF-A0A9P1CNW1-F1
#
_cell.length_a   1.000
_cell.length_b   1.000
_cell.length_c   1.000
_cell.angle_alpha   90.00
_cell.angle_beta   90.00
_cell.angle_gamma   90.00
#
_symmetry.space_group_name_H-M   'P 1'
#
loop_
_entity.id
_entity.type
_entity.pdbx_description
1 polymer ?
#
loop_
_entity_poly.entity_id
_entity_poly.type
_entity_poly.pdbx_seq_one_letter_code
_entity_poly.pdbx_strand_id
1 'polypeptide(L)'
;MSDMKKYQLFSGENIPPSTTHLQLSPTTVTISATRPQGQLQAEQQKSVELSVSLGEAQHRMAHLEESQGGAAEALREAKVRELQERAQVAEEKLLEAQSMRDMFAKETEMYRNELKVSRDEKTLLEEDLKQLQDARPACSELKDQPAAVQQNRLASRSLLWHWRQGGRAAFWWHGWGSSTSKRPRLRSLEPSSFPAATPVALQPRQFQPAQLQPTAMDQKPCQSEDWRENKLAALRQYLEEHGGRAEKLEGWSVKTEVRKTGNSAGHLDLYWFSKSGRRFRSMAEVARHFGLT
;
A
#
# COMPACT_ATOMS: atom_id res chain seq x y z
N MET A 1 -3.68 13.61 -28.38
CA MET A 1 -3.03 13.44 -29.70
C MET A 1 -2.12 12.23 -29.63
N SER A 2 -2.64 11.04 -29.91
CA SER A 2 -1.84 9.82 -30.07
C SER A 2 -2.55 8.88 -31.04
N ASP A 3 -1.76 8.30 -31.93
CA ASP A 3 -2.12 7.72 -33.21
C ASP A 3 -3.05 6.51 -33.16
N MET A 4 -4.19 6.62 -33.83
CA MET A 4 -5.00 5.48 -34.28
C MET A 4 -4.38 4.91 -35.57
N LYS A 5 -3.62 3.82 -35.43
CA LYS A 5 -3.13 3.03 -36.57
C LYS A 5 -4.31 2.33 -37.25
N LYS A 6 -4.51 2.67 -38.53
CA LYS A 6 -5.40 2.01 -39.47
C LYS A 6 -4.96 0.55 -39.67
N TYR A 7 -5.84 -0.41 -39.38
CA TYR A 7 -5.71 -1.78 -39.88
C TYR A 7 -6.44 -1.88 -41.21
N GLN A 8 -5.65 -2.12 -42.25
CA GLN A 8 -6.08 -2.32 -43.62
C GLN A 8 -6.47 -3.79 -43.77
N LEU A 9 -7.78 -4.05 -43.89
CA LEU A 9 -8.33 -5.36 -44.21
C LEU A 9 -7.93 -5.74 -45.65
N PHE A 10 -7.12 -6.80 -45.77
CA PHE A 10 -6.85 -7.47 -47.03
C PHE A 10 -8.08 -8.27 -47.44
N SER A 11 -8.66 -7.89 -48.57
CA SER A 11 -9.67 -8.65 -49.30
C SER A 11 -9.00 -9.51 -50.38
N GLY A 12 -9.54 -10.72 -50.57
CA GLY A 12 -9.59 -11.36 -51.88
C GLY A 12 -8.62 -12.50 -52.12
N GLU A 13 -9.04 -13.72 -51.78
CA GLU A 13 -8.65 -14.90 -52.57
C GLU A 13 -9.87 -15.36 -53.37
N ASN A 14 -9.75 -15.21 -54.68
CA ASN A 14 -10.74 -15.51 -55.70
C ASN A 14 -10.42 -16.90 -56.24
N ILE A 15 -11.19 -17.92 -55.84
CA ILE A 15 -11.02 -19.31 -56.30
C ILE A 15 -11.85 -19.50 -57.58
N PRO A 16 -11.26 -19.90 -58.73
CA PRO A 16 -12.00 -20.10 -59.96
C PRO A 16 -12.79 -21.43 -59.94
N PRO A 17 -14.01 -21.48 -60.52
CA PRO A 17 -14.75 -22.74 -60.66
C PRO A 17 -14.18 -23.57 -61.81
N SER A 18 -13.66 -24.76 -61.48
CA SER A 18 -13.29 -25.78 -62.47
C SER A 18 -14.55 -26.52 -62.92
N THR A 19 -15.15 -26.06 -64.02
CA THR A 19 -16.26 -26.76 -64.69
C THR A 19 -15.70 -27.82 -65.63
N THR A 20 -15.69 -29.08 -65.18
CA THR A 20 -15.37 -30.23 -66.03
C THR A 20 -16.63 -30.67 -66.78
N HIS A 21 -16.69 -30.37 -68.08
CA HIS A 21 -17.76 -30.80 -68.98
C HIS A 21 -17.47 -32.22 -69.51
N LEU A 22 -18.09 -33.24 -68.90
CA LEU A 22 -18.02 -34.63 -69.38
C LEU A 22 -19.06 -34.85 -70.49
N GLN A 23 -18.56 -35.04 -71.71
CA GLN A 23 -19.33 -35.37 -72.90
C GLN A 23 -19.57 -36.88 -72.92
N LEU A 24 -20.79 -37.32 -72.64
CA LEU A 24 -21.20 -38.72 -72.69
C LEU A 24 -21.77 -39.07 -74.05
N SER A 25 -21.14 -40.03 -74.73
CA SER A 25 -21.59 -40.62 -75.99
C SER A 25 -22.73 -41.63 -75.72
N PRO A 26 -23.80 -41.65 -76.52
CA PRO A 26 -24.88 -42.62 -76.38
C PRO A 26 -24.42 -43.97 -76.94
N THR A 27 -24.04 -44.89 -76.06
CA THR A 27 -23.81 -46.28 -76.42
C THR A 27 -25.11 -47.03 -76.21
N THR A 28 -25.78 -47.40 -77.30
CA THR A 28 -26.99 -48.23 -77.28
C THR A 28 -26.61 -49.64 -76.82
N VAL A 29 -26.84 -49.92 -75.54
CA VAL A 29 -26.66 -51.25 -74.95
C VAL A 29 -28.01 -51.98 -75.02
N THR A 30 -28.09 -52.98 -75.88
CA THR A 30 -29.23 -53.90 -75.95
C THR A 30 -29.17 -54.86 -74.77
N ILE A 31 -29.94 -54.58 -73.71
CA ILE A 31 -30.00 -55.42 -72.51
C ILE A 31 -31.01 -56.55 -72.75
N SER A 32 -30.53 -57.79 -72.82
CA SER A 32 -31.35 -58.99 -72.89
C SER A 32 -32.06 -59.23 -71.56
N ALA A 33 -33.34 -58.89 -71.50
CA ALA A 33 -34.20 -59.00 -70.33
C ALA A 33 -34.66 -60.45 -70.06
N THR A 34 -33.77 -61.32 -69.58
CA THR A 34 -34.16 -62.68 -69.14
C THR A 34 -33.48 -63.11 -67.84
N ARG A 35 -33.29 -62.18 -66.89
CA ARG A 35 -33.09 -62.54 -65.48
C ARG A 35 -33.49 -61.43 -64.48
N PRO A 36 -34.78 -61.05 -64.32
CA PRO A 36 -35.07 -59.88 -63.50
C PRO A 36 -35.51 -60.21 -62.06
N GLN A 37 -36.27 -61.28 -61.83
CA GLN A 37 -37.12 -61.27 -60.61
C GLN A 37 -36.37 -61.65 -59.32
N GLY A 38 -35.57 -62.71 -59.33
CA GLY A 38 -34.79 -63.10 -58.15
C GLY A 38 -33.66 -62.13 -57.80
N GLN A 39 -33.02 -61.53 -58.82
CA GLN A 39 -31.96 -60.55 -58.61
C GLN A 39 -32.51 -59.22 -58.11
N LEU A 40 -33.65 -58.77 -58.64
CA LEU A 40 -34.35 -57.59 -58.13
C LEU A 40 -34.75 -57.75 -56.66
N GLN A 41 -35.25 -58.91 -56.26
CA GLN A 41 -35.62 -59.18 -54.87
C GLN A 41 -34.40 -59.18 -53.93
N ALA A 42 -33.27 -59.76 -54.38
CA ALA A 42 -32.02 -59.73 -53.63
C ALA A 42 -31.45 -58.31 -53.49
N GLU A 43 -31.54 -57.49 -54.53
CA GLU A 43 -31.13 -56.08 -54.47
C GLU A 43 -32.03 -55.23 -53.58
N GLN A 44 -33.35 -55.48 -53.60
CA GLN A 44 -34.28 -54.82 -52.68
C GLN A 44 -33.96 -55.18 -51.22
N GLN A 45 -33.71 -56.45 -50.92
CA GLN A 45 -33.31 -56.89 -49.59
C GLN A 45 -31.99 -56.23 -49.16
N LYS A 46 -31.00 -56.18 -50.05
CA LYS A 46 -29.72 -55.50 -49.80
C LYS A 46 -29.91 -54.00 -49.54
N SER A 47 -30.82 -53.34 -50.26
CA SER A 47 -31.14 -51.93 -50.05
C SER A 47 -31.76 -51.68 -48.67
N VAL A 48 -32.62 -52.59 -48.20
CA VAL A 48 -33.21 -52.53 -46.85
C VAL A 48 -32.13 -52.71 -45.79
N GLU A 49 -31.25 -53.70 -45.93
CA GLU A 49 -30.16 -53.95 -44.99
C GLU A 49 -29.18 -52.76 -44.92
N LEU A 50 -28.84 -52.16 -46.06
CA LEU A 50 -28.02 -50.95 -46.11
C LEU A 50 -28.73 -49.75 -45.46
N SER A 51 -30.04 -49.61 -45.65
CA SER A 51 -30.82 -48.53 -45.03
C SER A 51 -30.87 -48.68 -43.50
N VAL A 52 -31.04 -49.91 -43.00
CA VAL A 52 -30.99 -50.21 -41.56
C VAL A 52 -29.60 -49.95 -41.00
N SER A 53 -28.55 -50.45 -41.66
CA SER A 53 -27.17 -50.24 -41.24
C SER A 53 -26.78 -48.76 -41.25
N LEU A 54 -27.27 -47.98 -42.22
CA LEU A 54 -27.05 -46.53 -42.28
C LEU A 54 -27.75 -45.83 -41.11
N GLY A 55 -29.00 -46.20 -40.81
CA GLY A 55 -29.73 -45.67 -39.66
C GLY A 55 -29.05 -45.98 -38.33
N GLU A 56 -28.55 -47.20 -38.15
CA GLU A 56 -27.75 -47.57 -36.97
C GLU A 56 -26.44 -46.79 -36.88
N ALA A 57 -25.74 -46.60 -38.00
CA ALA A 57 -24.52 -45.81 -38.03
C ALA A 57 -24.78 -44.33 -37.69
N GLN A 58 -25.86 -43.75 -38.20
CA GLN A 58 -26.30 -42.39 -37.86
C GLN A 58 -26.61 -42.26 -36.36
N HIS A 59 -27.29 -43.24 -35.77
CA HIS A 59 -27.56 -43.26 -34.33
C HIS A 59 -26.28 -43.40 -33.49
N ARG A 60 -25.30 -44.20 -33.94
CA ARG A 60 -24.00 -44.32 -33.27
C ARG A 60 -23.21 -43.01 -33.32
N MET A 61 -23.26 -42.27 -34.43
CA MET A 61 -22.61 -40.96 -34.53
C MET A 61 -23.25 -39.93 -33.60
N ALA A 62 -24.59 -39.84 -33.58
CA ALA A 62 -25.31 -38.93 -32.69
C ALA A 62 -24.97 -39.17 -31.20
N HIS A 63 -24.89 -40.44 -30.79
CA HIS A 63 -24.55 -40.80 -29.41
C HIS A 63 -23.07 -40.50 -29.05
N LEU A 64 -22.16 -40.55 -30.03
CA LEU A 64 -20.75 -40.17 -29.83
C LEU A 64 -20.59 -38.65 -29.72
N GLU A 65 -21.37 -37.87 -30.45
CA GLU A 65 -21.38 -36.40 -30.36
C GLU A 65 -21.87 -35.92 -28.99
N GLU A 66 -22.94 -36.51 -28.45
CA GLU A 66 -23.41 -36.19 -27.09
C GLU A 66 -22.43 -36.64 -26.00
N SER A 67 -21.77 -37.79 -26.17
CA SER A 67 -20.86 -38.33 -25.16
C SER A 67 -19.49 -37.63 -25.11
N GLN A 68 -19.02 -37.03 -26.20
CA GLN A 68 -17.69 -36.38 -26.24
C GLN A 68 -17.74 -34.86 -26.00
N GLY A 69 -18.87 -34.20 -26.22
CA GLY A 69 -19.00 -32.75 -26.04
C GLY A 69 -18.88 -32.30 -24.59
N GLY A 70 -19.61 -32.93 -23.68
CA GLY A 70 -19.77 -32.43 -22.30
C GLY A 70 -18.49 -32.39 -21.47
N ALA A 71 -17.63 -33.41 -21.58
CA ALA A 71 -16.40 -33.47 -20.80
C ALA A 71 -15.34 -32.47 -21.29
N ALA A 72 -15.23 -32.30 -22.61
CA ALA A 72 -14.31 -31.33 -23.21
C ALA A 72 -14.79 -29.88 -22.96
N GLU A 73 -16.09 -29.65 -22.99
CA GLU A 73 -16.70 -28.34 -22.69
C GLU A 73 -16.54 -27.98 -21.22
N ALA A 74 -16.84 -28.89 -20.28
CA ALA A 74 -16.63 -28.66 -18.86
C ALA A 74 -15.16 -28.35 -18.51
N LEU A 75 -14.20 -29.02 -19.15
CA LEU A 75 -12.78 -28.72 -18.98
C LEU A 75 -12.42 -27.32 -19.50
N ARG A 76 -12.98 -26.92 -20.66
CA ARG A 76 -12.78 -25.58 -21.20
C ARG A 76 -13.37 -24.52 -20.28
N GLU A 77 -14.59 -24.72 -19.78
CA GLU A 77 -15.21 -23.80 -18.82
C GLU A 77 -14.42 -23.68 -17.52
N ALA A 78 -13.96 -24.80 -16.95
CA ALA A 78 -13.13 -24.78 -15.75
C ALA A 78 -11.84 -23.97 -15.98
N LYS A 79 -11.19 -24.15 -17.13
CA LYS A 79 -9.99 -23.40 -17.51
C LYS A 79 -10.28 -21.91 -17.73
N VAL A 80 -11.44 -21.56 -18.29
CA VAL A 80 -11.87 -20.17 -18.43
C VAL A 80 -12.07 -19.52 -17.06
N ARG A 81 -12.72 -20.21 -16.10
CA ARG A 81 -12.87 -19.71 -14.72
C ARG A 81 -11.53 -19.51 -14.03
N GLU A 82 -10.62 -20.47 -14.13
CA GLU A 82 -9.28 -20.36 -13.56
C GLU A 82 -8.50 -19.15 -14.13
N LEU A 83 -8.56 -18.94 -15.45
CA LEU A 83 -7.93 -17.79 -16.10
C LEU A 83 -8.58 -16.46 -15.68
N GLN A 84 -9.91 -16.45 -15.49
CA GLN A 84 -10.65 -15.29 -15.03
C GLN A 84 -10.28 -14.92 -13.59
N GLU A 85 -10.20 -15.88 -12.68
CA GLU A 85 -9.73 -15.66 -11.30
C GLU A 85 -8.29 -15.13 -11.28
N ARG A 86 -7.40 -15.71 -12.09
CA ARG A 86 -6.02 -15.22 -12.22
C ARG A 86 -5.95 -13.79 -12.76
N ALA A 87 -6.83 -13.44 -13.70
CA ALA A 87 -6.92 -12.08 -14.23
C ALA A 87 -7.38 -11.09 -13.14
N GLN A 88 -8.40 -11.43 -12.36
CA GLN A 88 -8.88 -10.60 -11.25
C GLN A 88 -7.80 -10.37 -10.19
N VAL A 89 -7.09 -11.43 -9.78
CA VAL A 89 -5.97 -11.32 -8.83
C VAL A 89 -4.84 -10.43 -9.39
N ALA A 90 -4.60 -10.49 -10.71
CA ALA A 90 -3.61 -9.62 -11.35
C ALA A 90 -4.06 -8.15 -11.37
N GLU A 91 -5.34 -7.88 -11.59
CA GLU A 91 -5.93 -6.54 -11.53
C GLU A 91 -5.83 -5.93 -10.13
N GLU A 92 -6.16 -6.70 -9.09
CA GLU A 92 -6.02 -6.25 -7.69
C GLU A 92 -4.58 -5.89 -7.34
N LYS A 93 -3.60 -6.73 -7.75
CA LYS A 93 -2.17 -6.44 -7.57
C LYS A 93 -1.72 -5.19 -8.31
N LEU A 94 -2.28 -4.94 -9.50
CA LEU A 94 -1.97 -3.73 -10.27
C LEU A 94 -2.51 -2.48 -9.55
N LEU A 95 -3.73 -2.54 -9.01
CA LEU A 95 -4.30 -1.45 -8.22
C LEU A 95 -3.50 -1.19 -6.93
N GLU A 96 -3.05 -2.23 -6.24
CA GLU A 96 -2.17 -2.11 -5.07
C GLU A 96 -0.82 -1.47 -5.44
N ALA A 97 -0.19 -1.92 -6.52
CA ALA A 97 1.05 -1.35 -7.02
C ALA A 97 0.90 0.13 -7.42
N GLN A 98 -0.23 0.48 -8.05
CA GLN A 98 -0.56 1.86 -8.38
C GLN A 98 -0.73 2.72 -7.12
N SER A 99 -1.45 2.22 -6.12
CA SER A 99 -1.62 2.90 -4.82
C SER A 99 -0.26 3.16 -4.14
N MET A 100 0.63 2.18 -4.11
CA MET A 100 1.99 2.35 -3.57
C MET A 100 2.78 3.43 -4.32
N ARG A 101 2.75 3.42 -5.65
CA ARG A 101 3.42 4.44 -6.47
C ARG A 101 2.92 5.85 -6.16
N ASP A 102 1.61 6.01 -5.99
CA ASP A 102 1.01 7.31 -5.69
C ASP A 102 1.36 7.78 -4.27
N MET A 103 1.49 6.86 -3.30
CA MET A 103 2.03 7.18 -1.97
C MET A 103 3.49 7.65 -2.03
N PHE A 104 4.35 6.96 -2.77
CA PHE A 104 5.75 7.38 -2.95
C PHE A 104 5.87 8.73 -3.67
N ALA A 105 4.99 9.00 -4.64
CA ALA A 105 4.95 10.29 -5.32
C ALA A 105 4.63 11.44 -4.35
N LYS A 106 3.62 11.25 -3.48
CA LYS A 106 3.25 12.21 -2.43
C LYS A 106 4.36 12.40 -1.41
N GLU A 107 5.01 11.32 -0.97
CA GLU A 107 6.13 11.40 -0.02
C GLU A 107 7.31 12.17 -0.63
N THR A 108 7.62 11.92 -1.91
CA THR A 108 8.66 12.64 -2.66
C THR A 108 8.32 14.14 -2.77
N GLU A 109 7.06 14.49 -3.02
CA GLU A 109 6.60 15.88 -3.06
C GLU A 109 6.71 16.56 -1.69
N MET A 110 6.34 15.85 -0.62
CA MET A 110 6.50 16.32 0.76
C MET A 110 7.96 16.67 1.07
N TYR A 111 8.91 15.77 0.80
CA TYR A 111 10.34 16.07 1.03
C TYR A 111 10.86 17.22 0.16
N ARG A 112 10.39 17.35 -1.09
CA ARG A 112 10.73 18.51 -1.93
C ARG A 112 10.24 19.82 -1.32
N ASN A 113 9.04 19.81 -0.74
CA ASN A 113 8.47 20.97 -0.07
C ASN A 113 9.24 21.32 1.21
N GLU A 114 9.58 20.33 2.05
CA GLU A 114 10.41 20.55 3.24
C GLU A 114 11.80 21.11 2.90
N LEU A 115 12.44 20.59 1.85
CA LEU A 115 13.71 21.11 1.35
C LEU A 115 13.59 22.55 0.84
N LYS A 116 12.46 22.89 0.20
CA LYS A 116 12.19 24.26 -0.23
C LYS A 116 12.05 25.19 0.97
N VAL A 117 11.23 24.83 1.96
CA VAL A 117 11.07 25.61 3.20
C VAL A 117 12.40 25.82 3.91
N SER A 118 13.24 24.78 3.98
CA SER A 118 14.57 24.88 4.59
C SER A 118 15.52 25.82 3.84
N ARG A 119 15.43 25.86 2.50
CA ARG A 119 16.22 26.80 1.67
C ARG A 119 15.74 28.24 1.84
N ASP A 120 14.42 28.43 1.89
CA ASP A 120 13.82 29.76 2.08
C ASP A 120 14.17 30.29 3.49
N GLU A 121 14.08 29.46 4.54
CA GLU A 121 14.51 29.84 5.90
C GLU A 121 16.01 30.15 5.97
N LYS A 122 16.85 29.35 5.30
CA LYS A 122 18.29 29.62 5.21
C LYS A 122 18.55 30.98 4.56
N THR A 123 17.88 31.28 3.45
CA THR A 123 18.04 32.56 2.73
C THR A 123 17.65 33.73 3.62
N LEU A 124 16.53 33.62 4.34
CA LEU A 124 16.08 34.62 5.30
C LEU A 124 17.12 34.86 6.42
N LEU A 125 17.67 33.79 6.99
CA LEU A 125 18.70 33.90 8.02
C LEU A 125 20.01 34.50 7.51
N GLU A 126 20.38 34.23 6.24
CA GLU A 126 21.54 34.85 5.60
C GLU A 126 21.32 36.36 5.39
N GLU A 127 20.12 36.77 5.00
CA GLU A 127 19.73 38.19 4.89
C GLU A 127 19.77 38.90 6.25
N ASP A 128 19.20 38.29 7.29
CA ASP A 128 19.24 38.83 8.67
C ASP A 128 20.68 38.97 9.17
N LEU A 129 21.53 37.97 8.91
CA LEU A 129 22.94 37.99 9.30
C LEU A 129 23.70 39.10 8.58
N LYS A 130 23.42 39.32 7.30
CA LYS A 130 23.98 40.43 6.52
C LYS A 130 23.54 41.79 7.08
N GLN A 131 22.25 41.97 7.39
CA GLN A 131 21.75 43.20 8.00
C GLN A 131 22.44 43.50 9.34
N LEU A 132 22.68 42.49 10.17
CA LEU A 132 23.41 42.64 11.44
C LEU A 132 24.88 43.01 11.23
N GLN A 133 25.52 42.47 10.19
CA GLN A 133 26.89 42.84 9.83
C GLN A 133 26.97 44.29 9.34
N ASP A 134 26.02 44.71 8.50
CA ASP A 134 25.92 46.08 7.97
C ASP A 134 25.56 47.12 9.06
N ALA A 135 24.84 46.72 10.10
CA ALA A 135 24.52 47.57 11.25
C ALA A 135 25.70 47.74 12.24
N ARG A 136 26.69 46.82 12.23
CA ARG A 136 27.85 46.83 13.13
C ARG A 136 28.73 48.09 13.06
N PRO A 137 29.07 48.67 11.89
CA PRO A 137 29.94 49.85 11.82
C PRO A 137 29.40 51.10 12.52
N ALA A 138 28.08 51.25 12.67
CA ALA A 138 27.47 52.41 13.35
C ALA A 138 27.73 52.45 14.87
N CYS A 139 28.09 51.32 15.50
CA CYS A 139 28.40 51.26 16.93
C CYS A 139 29.90 51.47 17.26
N SER A 140 30.77 51.56 16.25
CA SER A 140 32.22 51.78 16.46
C SER A 140 32.56 53.20 16.89
N GLU A 141 31.65 54.15 16.70
CA GLU A 141 31.85 55.59 16.95
C GLU A 141 31.69 55.99 18.43
N LEU A 142 31.41 55.01 19.31
CA LEU A 142 31.27 55.19 20.77
C LEU A 142 32.58 54.91 21.55
N LYS A 143 33.75 54.96 20.90
CA LYS A 143 35.05 54.71 21.55
C LYS A 143 35.51 55.81 22.52
N ASP A 144 34.83 56.95 22.57
CA ASP A 144 35.20 58.08 23.46
C ASP A 144 34.32 58.20 24.72
N GLN A 145 33.67 57.12 25.17
CA GLN A 145 32.96 57.17 26.45
C GLN A 145 33.89 56.93 27.66
N PRO A 146 33.77 57.76 28.73
CA PRO A 146 34.64 57.73 29.90
C PRO A 146 34.53 56.40 30.68
N ALA A 147 35.66 55.99 31.28
CA ALA A 147 35.87 54.70 31.94
C ALA A 147 34.84 54.29 33.02
N ALA A 148 34.02 55.22 33.51
CA ALA A 148 33.00 54.97 34.52
C ALA A 148 31.87 54.01 34.07
N VAL A 149 31.61 53.87 32.75
CA VAL A 149 30.52 53.01 32.24
C VAL A 149 30.96 51.54 32.08
N GLN A 150 32.27 51.24 32.12
CA GLN A 150 32.80 49.89 31.90
C GLN A 150 32.52 48.92 33.06
N GLN A 151 32.45 49.40 34.29
CA GLN A 151 32.16 48.56 35.47
C GLN A 151 30.73 47.99 35.45
N ASN A 152 29.75 48.74 34.96
CA ASN A 152 28.35 48.28 34.92
C ASN A 152 28.12 47.16 33.90
N ARG A 153 28.94 47.07 32.84
CA ARG A 153 28.83 46.00 31.82
C ARG A 153 29.34 44.64 32.29
N LEU A 154 30.32 44.60 33.20
CA LEU A 154 30.82 43.34 33.75
C LEU A 154 29.84 42.71 34.74
N ALA A 155 29.11 43.53 35.50
CA ALA A 155 28.06 43.06 36.41
C ALA A 155 26.90 42.36 35.67
N SER A 156 26.45 42.93 34.54
CA SER A 156 25.35 42.34 33.75
C SER A 156 25.74 41.05 33.02
N ARG A 157 27.03 40.86 32.66
CA ARG A 157 27.51 39.60 32.06
C ARG A 157 27.60 38.47 33.10
N SER A 158 27.86 38.78 34.37
CA SER A 158 27.91 37.80 35.46
C SER A 158 26.53 37.20 35.78
N LEU A 159 25.48 38.04 35.78
CA LEU A 159 24.09 37.61 36.01
C LEU A 159 23.55 36.70 34.90
N LEU A 160 23.90 36.98 33.63
CA LEU A 160 23.50 36.14 32.49
C LEU A 160 24.17 34.76 32.51
N TRP A 161 25.38 34.67 33.08
CA TRP A 161 26.11 33.40 33.24
C TRP A 161 25.49 32.50 34.33
N HIS A 162 25.02 33.10 35.43
CA HIS A 162 24.35 32.36 36.50
C HIS A 162 22.98 31.79 36.08
N TRP A 163 22.20 32.55 35.30
CA TRP A 163 20.89 32.07 34.82
C TRP A 163 21.00 30.88 33.86
N ARG A 164 22.09 30.78 33.08
CA ARG A 164 22.32 29.69 32.12
C ARG A 164 22.74 28.37 32.78
N GLN A 165 23.33 28.41 33.98
CA GLN A 165 23.73 27.22 34.75
C GLN A 165 22.60 26.66 35.62
N GLY A 166 21.68 27.50 36.13
CA GLY A 166 20.61 27.08 37.04
C GLY A 166 19.42 26.34 36.40
N GLY A 167 19.24 26.41 35.08
CA GLY A 167 18.04 25.88 34.40
C GLY A 167 18.11 24.43 33.92
N ARG A 168 19.22 23.70 34.14
CA ARG A 168 19.40 22.32 33.62
C ARG A 168 19.54 21.23 34.69
N ALA A 169 19.32 21.56 35.97
CA ALA A 169 19.60 20.63 37.08
C ALA A 169 18.41 19.77 37.55
N ALA A 170 17.22 19.83 36.93
CA ALA A 170 16.02 19.23 37.54
C ALA A 170 15.26 18.20 36.69
N PHE A 171 15.89 17.51 35.71
CA PHE A 171 15.12 16.61 34.84
C PHE A 171 15.82 15.30 34.45
N TRP A 172 16.54 14.64 35.36
CA TRP A 172 16.93 13.24 35.18
C TRP A 172 17.02 12.54 36.53
N TRP A 173 15.93 11.90 36.99
CA TRP A 173 15.99 10.65 37.76
C TRP A 173 14.59 10.05 38.03
N HIS A 174 14.55 8.71 38.12
CA HIS A 174 13.43 7.76 38.12
C HIS A 174 12.87 7.43 36.73
N GLY A 175 13.00 6.21 36.20
CA GLY A 175 13.60 4.99 36.72
C GLY A 175 13.53 3.93 35.63
N TRP A 176 14.64 3.23 35.40
CA TRP A 176 14.67 2.02 34.59
C TRP A 176 15.16 0.89 35.48
N GLY A 177 14.24 -0.04 35.73
CA GLY A 177 14.47 -1.27 36.45
C GLY A 177 15.42 -2.19 35.69
N SER A 178 16.44 -2.60 36.42
CA SER A 178 17.29 -3.77 36.29
C SER A 178 16.77 -4.88 35.37
N SER A 179 17.40 -5.04 34.20
CA SER A 179 17.48 -6.33 33.51
C SER A 179 18.95 -6.72 33.41
N THR A 180 19.31 -7.75 34.17
CA THR A 180 20.66 -8.30 34.28
C THR A 180 21.01 -9.07 33.01
N SER A 181 21.71 -8.41 32.08
CA SER A 181 22.39 -9.11 30.98
C SER A 181 23.90 -8.91 31.11
N LYS A 182 24.59 -10.05 31.24
CA LYS A 182 26.04 -10.19 31.38
C LYS A 182 26.75 -9.51 30.21
N ARG A 183 27.55 -8.47 30.47
CA ARG A 183 28.49 -7.90 29.49
C ARG A 183 29.91 -8.45 29.74
N PRO A 184 30.65 -8.83 28.69
CA PRO A 184 32.03 -9.28 28.80
C PRO A 184 33.01 -8.11 29.05
N ARG A 185 34.13 -8.46 29.67
CA ARG A 185 35.27 -7.64 30.10
C ARG A 185 35.75 -6.64 29.04
N LEU A 186 35.97 -5.41 29.52
CA LEU A 186 36.66 -4.29 28.87
C LEU A 186 38.08 -4.65 28.38
N ARG A 187 38.42 -4.19 27.16
CA ARG A 187 39.79 -3.94 26.71
C ARG A 187 39.99 -2.42 26.76
N SER A 188 40.90 -1.94 27.63
CA SER A 188 41.35 -0.55 27.64
C SER A 188 41.87 -0.15 26.27
N LEU A 189 41.33 0.96 25.75
CA LEU A 189 41.97 1.76 24.72
C LEU A 189 42.15 3.17 25.27
N GLU A 190 43.38 3.64 25.09
CA GLU A 190 43.98 4.91 25.48
C GLU A 190 43.15 6.15 25.08
N PRO A 191 43.23 7.27 25.83
CA PRO A 191 42.56 8.51 25.49
C PRO A 191 43.33 9.29 24.40
N SER A 192 42.78 9.28 23.18
CA SER A 192 43.14 10.23 22.11
C SER A 192 42.57 11.61 22.39
N SER A 193 43.44 12.63 22.43
CA SER A 193 43.05 14.03 22.62
C SER A 193 42.22 14.55 21.44
N PHE A 194 40.98 14.95 21.70
CA PHE A 194 40.17 15.71 20.75
C PHE A 194 40.32 17.23 21.04
N PRO A 195 40.42 18.09 20.01
CA PRO A 195 40.48 19.52 20.20
C PRO A 195 39.12 20.06 20.68
N ALA A 196 39.17 20.98 21.64
CA ALA A 196 38.02 21.61 22.27
C ALA A 196 37.15 22.36 21.25
N ALA A 197 35.92 21.88 21.05
CA ALA A 197 34.90 22.58 20.29
C ALA A 197 34.39 23.80 21.08
N THR A 198 34.46 24.96 20.44
CA THR A 198 33.95 26.24 20.94
C THR A 198 32.42 26.18 21.12
N PRO A 199 31.87 26.49 22.31
CA PRO A 199 30.43 26.46 22.50
C PRO A 199 29.78 27.70 21.87
N VAL A 200 29.10 27.51 20.74
CA VAL A 200 28.17 28.50 20.18
C VAL A 200 27.04 28.71 21.19
N ALA A 201 26.96 29.93 21.73
CA ALA A 201 25.93 30.34 22.67
C ALA A 201 24.58 30.46 21.94
N LEU A 202 23.84 29.35 21.85
CA LEU A 202 22.42 29.38 21.51
C LEU A 202 21.69 30.21 22.57
N GLN A 203 21.19 31.37 22.16
CA GLN A 203 20.26 32.18 22.93
C GLN A 203 18.95 31.39 23.12
N PRO A 204 18.23 31.58 24.24
CA PRO A 204 16.87 31.09 24.36
C PRO A 204 16.02 31.83 23.32
N ARG A 205 15.81 31.21 22.17
CA ARG A 205 14.77 31.60 21.21
C ARG A 205 13.47 31.62 22.02
N GLN A 206 12.90 32.80 22.23
CA GLN A 206 11.49 32.89 22.56
C GLN A 206 10.77 32.20 21.40
N PHE A 207 10.29 30.98 21.64
CA PHE A 207 9.36 30.32 20.75
C PHE A 207 8.14 31.22 20.68
N GLN A 208 8.08 32.09 19.68
CA GLN A 208 6.80 32.57 19.20
C GLN A 208 6.10 31.30 18.70
N PRO A 209 4.97 30.89 19.29
CA PRO A 209 4.19 29.82 18.71
C PRO A 209 3.84 30.30 17.31
N ALA A 210 4.42 29.66 16.29
CA ALA A 210 3.96 29.84 14.93
C ALA A 210 2.45 29.62 14.99
N GLN A 211 1.70 30.69 14.73
CA GLN A 211 0.26 30.57 14.56
C GLN A 211 0.07 29.75 13.29
N LEU A 212 0.07 28.43 13.48
CA LEU A 212 -0.41 27.47 12.51
C LEU A 212 -1.83 27.93 12.21
N GLN A 213 -1.98 28.57 11.07
CA GLN A 213 -3.28 28.93 10.54
C GLN A 213 -4.11 27.65 10.54
N PRO A 214 -5.32 27.67 11.12
CA PRO A 214 -6.19 26.52 11.10
C PRO A 214 -6.61 26.33 9.65
N THR A 215 -5.90 25.47 8.91
CA THR A 215 -6.44 24.82 7.73
C THR A 215 -7.58 23.95 8.23
N ALA A 216 -8.75 24.58 8.32
CA ALA A 216 -10.05 24.00 8.58
C ALA A 216 -10.40 23.03 7.44
N MET A 217 -9.73 21.90 7.42
CA MET A 217 -10.29 20.67 6.91
C MET A 217 -10.86 19.97 8.13
N ASP A 218 -12.11 20.30 8.46
CA ASP A 218 -12.97 19.57 9.39
C ASP A 218 -13.33 18.19 8.80
N GLN A 219 -12.29 17.46 8.39
CA GLN A 219 -12.39 16.04 8.10
C GLN A 219 -12.36 15.38 9.47
N LYS A 220 -13.53 15.36 10.11
CA LYS A 220 -13.85 14.34 11.11
C LYS A 220 -13.33 13.03 10.51
N PRO A 221 -12.25 12.43 11.03
CA PRO A 221 -11.69 11.24 10.42
C PRO A 221 -12.85 10.26 10.32
N CYS A 222 -13.23 9.91 9.09
CA CYS A 222 -14.27 8.95 8.80
C CYS A 222 -13.77 7.62 9.35
N GLN A 223 -14.01 7.45 10.64
CA GLN A 223 -13.74 6.26 11.39
C GLN A 223 -14.77 5.23 10.92
N SER A 224 -14.54 4.66 9.73
CA SER A 224 -15.33 3.57 9.18
C SER A 224 -15.50 2.45 10.22
N GLU A 225 -16.59 1.70 10.19
CA GLU A 225 -16.72 0.57 11.13
C GLU A 225 -15.58 -0.45 10.89
N ASP A 226 -15.12 -0.58 9.65
CA ASP A 226 -14.04 -1.48 9.23
C ASP A 226 -12.73 -1.30 10.01
N TRP A 227 -12.28 -0.07 10.29
CA TRP A 227 -11.02 0.11 11.03
C TRP A 227 -11.18 -0.30 12.50
N ARG A 228 -12.36 -0.11 13.11
CA ARG A 228 -12.63 -0.53 14.50
C ARG A 228 -12.61 -2.04 14.60
N GLU A 229 -13.26 -2.70 13.66
CA GLU A 229 -13.28 -4.16 13.58
C GLU A 229 -11.88 -4.73 13.39
N ASN A 230 -11.07 -4.12 12.52
CA ASN A 230 -9.67 -4.52 12.32
C ASN A 230 -8.84 -4.37 13.62
N LYS A 231 -9.01 -3.26 14.38
CA LYS A 231 -8.33 -3.11 15.67
C LYS A 231 -8.80 -4.10 16.73
N LEU A 232 -10.07 -4.49 16.72
CA LEU A 232 -10.58 -5.57 17.58
C LEU A 232 -10.04 -6.93 17.14
N ALA A 233 -9.91 -7.19 15.85
CA ALA A 233 -9.31 -8.43 15.32
C ALA A 233 -7.84 -8.56 15.75
N ALA A 234 -7.05 -7.49 15.63
CA ALA A 234 -5.67 -7.47 16.12
C ALA A 234 -5.57 -7.73 17.64
N LEU A 235 -6.51 -7.20 18.43
CA LEU A 235 -6.58 -7.48 19.86
C LEU A 235 -6.94 -8.95 20.15
N ARG A 236 -7.86 -9.55 19.38
CA ARG A 236 -8.21 -10.98 19.51
C ARG A 236 -6.98 -11.86 19.28
N GLN A 237 -6.28 -11.64 18.18
CA GLN A 237 -5.05 -12.37 17.85
C GLN A 237 -4.02 -12.23 18.97
N TYR A 238 -3.78 -11.00 19.45
CA TYR A 238 -2.84 -10.75 20.54
C TYR A 238 -3.20 -11.53 21.82
N LEU A 239 -4.49 -11.61 22.17
CA LEU A 239 -4.92 -12.37 23.33
C LEU A 239 -4.76 -13.88 23.14
N GLU A 240 -5.05 -14.41 21.95
CA GLU A 240 -4.87 -15.83 21.63
C GLU A 240 -3.40 -16.24 21.70
N GLU A 241 -2.49 -15.40 21.20
CA GLU A 241 -1.04 -15.60 21.31
C GLU A 241 -0.57 -15.69 22.78
N HIS A 242 -1.29 -15.06 23.71
CA HIS A 242 -1.00 -15.08 25.15
C HIS A 242 -1.87 -16.08 25.94
N GLY A 243 -2.51 -17.05 25.26
CA GLY A 243 -3.33 -18.10 25.90
C GLY A 243 -4.73 -17.68 26.32
N GLY A 244 -5.19 -16.51 25.86
CA GLY A 244 -6.56 -16.03 26.00
C GLY A 244 -7.53 -16.66 25.00
N ARG A 245 -8.83 -16.39 25.18
CA ARG A 245 -9.88 -16.75 24.21
C ARG A 245 -10.49 -15.48 23.63
N ALA A 246 -10.56 -15.38 22.30
CA ALA A 246 -11.13 -14.23 21.61
C ALA A 246 -12.60 -13.96 21.96
N GLU A 247 -13.36 -14.99 22.34
CA GLU A 247 -14.77 -14.90 22.77
C GLU A 247 -14.97 -13.90 23.93
N LYS A 248 -13.96 -13.73 24.80
CA LYS A 248 -14.03 -12.78 25.93
C LYS A 248 -14.10 -11.31 25.51
N LEU A 249 -13.83 -11.01 24.24
CA LEU A 249 -13.91 -9.67 23.66
C LEU A 249 -15.30 -9.32 23.08
N GLU A 250 -16.30 -10.20 23.24
CA GLU A 250 -17.67 -9.88 22.82
C GLU A 250 -18.21 -8.65 23.57
N GLY A 251 -18.73 -7.67 22.81
CA GLY A 251 -19.21 -6.39 23.35
C GLY A 251 -18.13 -5.37 23.71
N TRP A 252 -16.87 -5.61 23.35
CA TRP A 252 -15.81 -4.60 23.45
C TRP A 252 -15.89 -3.59 22.31
N SER A 253 -15.46 -2.36 22.58
CA SER A 253 -15.39 -1.30 21.56
C SER A 253 -14.04 -0.59 21.57
N VAL A 254 -13.71 0.04 20.44
CA VAL A 254 -12.46 0.77 20.23
C VAL A 254 -12.79 2.21 19.87
N LYS A 255 -12.08 3.14 20.49
CA LYS A 255 -12.25 4.58 20.24
C LYS A 255 -10.88 5.23 20.09
N THR A 256 -10.80 6.18 19.15
CA THR A 256 -9.63 7.03 19.00
C THR A 256 -9.94 8.43 19.50
N GLU A 257 -9.06 9.01 20.31
CA GLU A 257 -9.18 10.39 20.79
C GLU A 257 -8.00 11.21 20.29
N VAL A 258 -8.28 12.40 19.75
CA VAL A 258 -7.25 13.36 19.35
C VAL A 258 -6.88 14.21 20.56
N ARG A 259 -5.60 14.31 20.89
CA ARG A 259 -5.12 15.21 21.95
C ARG A 259 -5.38 16.65 21.56
N LYS A 260 -6.08 17.40 22.42
CA LYS A 260 -6.46 18.80 22.14
C LYS A 260 -5.39 19.82 22.53
N THR A 261 -4.51 19.49 23.47
CA THR A 261 -3.57 20.44 24.09
C THR A 261 -2.19 19.83 24.31
N GLY A 262 -1.19 20.69 24.52
CA GLY A 262 0.21 20.32 24.79
C GLY A 262 1.05 20.10 23.53
N ASN A 263 2.34 19.76 23.72
CA ASN A 263 3.30 19.56 22.61
C ASN A 263 2.92 18.42 21.66
N SER A 264 2.01 17.53 22.08
CA SER A 264 1.48 16.42 21.29
C SER A 264 0.04 16.66 20.82
N ALA A 265 -0.43 17.90 20.81
CA ALA A 265 -1.76 18.23 20.27
C ALA A 265 -1.86 17.76 18.81
N GLY A 266 -2.98 17.14 18.45
CA GLY A 266 -3.19 16.49 17.16
C GLY A 266 -2.81 15.01 17.11
N HIS A 267 -2.06 14.49 18.09
CA HIS A 267 -1.75 13.05 18.13
C HIS A 267 -3.01 12.23 18.45
N LEU A 268 -3.17 11.10 17.77
CA LEU A 268 -4.25 10.14 17.98
C LEU A 268 -3.83 9.13 19.06
N ASP A 269 -4.66 8.99 20.09
CA ASP A 269 -4.53 7.93 21.09
C ASP A 269 -5.63 6.89 20.87
N LEU A 270 -5.28 5.60 20.96
CA LEU A 270 -6.20 4.48 20.83
C LEU A 270 -6.59 3.96 22.22
N TYR A 271 -7.90 3.77 22.44
CA TYR A 271 -8.44 3.24 23.69
C TYR A 271 -9.37 2.05 23.42
N TRP A 272 -9.28 1.06 24.29
CA TRP A 272 -10.17 -0.11 24.30
C TRP A 272 -11.13 -0.01 25.47
N PHE A 273 -12.39 -0.29 25.24
CA PHE A 273 -13.44 -0.27 26.25
C PHE A 273 -14.03 -1.67 26.40
N SER A 274 -13.98 -2.19 27.62
CA SER A 274 -14.69 -3.43 27.98
C SER A 274 -16.20 -3.23 27.96
N LYS A 275 -16.94 -4.34 27.95
CA LYS A 275 -18.41 -4.35 28.09
C LYS A 275 -18.91 -3.60 29.35
N SER A 276 -18.10 -3.53 30.41
CA SER A 276 -18.41 -2.77 31.63
C SER A 276 -18.06 -1.27 31.54
N GLY A 277 -17.51 -0.81 30.42
CA GLY A 277 -17.10 0.58 30.20
C GLY A 277 -15.70 0.91 30.73
N ARG A 278 -14.95 -0.05 31.30
CA ARG A 278 -13.56 0.19 31.72
C ARG A 278 -12.67 0.44 30.51
N ARG A 279 -11.85 1.50 30.58
CA ARG A 279 -10.92 1.96 29.54
C ARG A 279 -9.51 1.39 29.74
N PHE A 280 -8.89 0.95 28.66
CA PHE A 280 -7.51 0.48 28.58
C PHE A 280 -6.74 1.27 27.51
N ARG A 281 -5.45 1.53 27.75
CA ARG A 281 -4.57 2.34 26.89
C ARG A 281 -3.63 1.51 26.03
N SER A 282 -3.57 0.20 26.25
CA SER A 282 -2.74 -0.72 25.46
C SER A 282 -3.31 -2.14 25.47
N MET A 283 -2.94 -2.94 24.47
CA MET A 283 -3.29 -4.36 24.41
C MET A 283 -2.72 -5.15 25.59
N ALA A 284 -1.51 -4.79 26.08
CA ALA A 284 -0.90 -5.40 27.24
C ALA A 284 -1.70 -5.14 28.54
N GLU A 285 -2.32 -3.96 28.68
CA GLU A 285 -3.24 -3.70 29.80
C GLU A 285 -4.50 -4.56 29.72
N VAL A 286 -5.01 -4.81 28.51
CA VAL A 286 -6.14 -5.72 28.29
C VAL A 286 -5.77 -7.16 28.64
N ALA A 287 -4.59 -7.64 28.23
CA ALA A 287 -4.10 -8.97 28.59
C ALA A 287 -3.99 -9.16 30.12
N ARG A 288 -3.35 -8.19 30.81
CA ARG A 288 -3.29 -8.17 32.28
C ARG A 288 -4.67 -8.18 32.92
N HIS A 289 -5.65 -7.50 32.33
CA HIS A 289 -7.02 -7.50 32.85
C HIS A 289 -7.65 -8.89 32.84
N PHE A 290 -7.29 -9.73 31.86
CA PHE A 290 -7.71 -11.12 31.78
C PHE A 290 -6.83 -12.09 32.58
N GLY A 291 -5.82 -11.59 33.31
CA GLY A 291 -4.84 -12.42 34.01
C GLY A 291 -3.84 -13.11 33.07
N LEU A 292 -3.66 -12.58 31.86
CA LEU A 292 -2.74 -13.09 30.85
C LEU A 292 -1.48 -12.22 30.88
N THR A 293 -0.45 -12.67 31.61
CA THR A 293 0.92 -12.14 31.63
C THR A 293 1.82 -13.10 32.36
#